data_AF-A0A9D4CAH9-F1
#
_entry.id   AF-A0A9D4CAH9-F1
#
_cell.length_a   1.000
_cell.length_b   1.000
_cell.length_c   1.000
_cell.angle_alpha   90.00
_cell.angle_beta   90.00
_cell.angle_gamma   90.00
#
_symmetry.space_group_name_H-M   'P 1'
#
loop_
_entity.id
_entity.type
_entity.pdbx_description
1 polymer ?
#
loop_
_entity_poly.entity_id
_entity_poly.type
_entity_poly.pdbx_seq_one_letter_code
_entity_poly.pdbx_strand_id
1 'polypeptide(L)'
;MAGGLFAISSKFFRKLGTYDSGFDIWGGENLELSFKTWMCGGTLETIPCSRVGHVYRKRSPYKWDVGNVLRRNLVRLAEVWLDNYKEYYLQRINHDKVCMHITYSQNTIIRCV
;
A
#
# COMPACT_ATOMS: atom_id res chain seq x y z
N MET A 1 5.63 -2.61 7.48
CA MET A 1 4.98 -3.49 8.48
C MET A 1 4.27 -4.66 7.82
N ALA A 2 3.85 -5.67 8.60
CA ALA A 2 3.10 -6.82 8.09
C ALA A 2 1.67 -6.46 7.63
N GLY A 3 0.99 -5.52 8.31
CA GLY A 3 -0.28 -4.93 7.87
C GLY A 3 -1.46 -5.24 8.79
N GLY A 4 -1.75 -6.51 9.06
CA GLY A 4 -2.97 -6.91 9.79
C GLY A 4 -3.00 -6.60 11.29
N LEU A 5 -1.85 -6.29 11.89
CA LEU A 5 -1.71 -6.04 13.33
C LEU A 5 -0.80 -4.82 13.53
N PHE A 6 -1.36 -3.71 13.98
CA PHE A 6 -0.64 -2.50 14.36
C PHE A 6 -1.54 -1.60 15.21
N ALA A 7 -0.95 -0.61 15.87
CA ALA A 7 -1.66 0.46 16.55
C ALA A 7 -1.20 1.81 15.99
N ILE A 8 -2.14 2.74 15.80
CA ILE A 8 -1.86 4.08 15.30
C ILE A 8 -2.81 5.09 15.94
N SER A 9 -2.34 6.31 16.18
CA SER A 9 -3.22 7.40 16.59
C SER A 9 -4.26 7.69 15.51
N SER A 10 -5.53 7.73 15.89
CA SER A 10 -6.64 8.05 14.98
C SER A 10 -6.47 9.41 14.29
N LYS A 11 -5.93 10.40 15.02
CA LYS A 11 -5.62 11.74 14.47
C LYS A 11 -4.50 11.66 13.44
N PHE A 12 -3.44 10.90 13.73
CA PHE A 12 -2.32 10.73 12.81
C PHE A 12 -2.73 9.94 11.56
N PHE A 13 -3.52 8.88 11.72
CA PHE A 13 -4.05 8.09 10.60
C PHE A 13 -4.89 8.94 9.63
N ARG A 14 -5.76 9.82 10.16
CA ARG A 14 -6.49 10.79 9.33
C ARG A 14 -5.58 11.82 8.67
N LYS A 15 -4.55 12.31 9.37
CA LYS A 15 -3.55 13.23 8.80
C LYS A 15 -2.81 12.61 7.60
N LEU A 16 -2.53 11.31 7.65
CA LEU A 16 -1.92 10.56 6.53
C LEU A 16 -2.90 10.29 5.36
N GLY A 17 -4.16 10.72 5.45
CA GLY A 17 -5.16 10.47 4.43
C GLY A 17 -5.74 9.05 4.46
N THR A 18 -5.62 8.33 5.59
CA THR A 18 -6.07 6.94 5.74
C THR A 18 -5.47 6.01 4.66
N TYR A 19 -6.16 4.93 4.27
CA TYR A 19 -5.73 4.07 3.15
C TYR A 19 -6.16 4.66 1.80
N ASP A 20 -5.44 4.32 0.72
CA ASP A 20 -5.89 4.60 -0.66
C ASP A 20 -7.25 3.94 -0.92
N SER A 21 -8.28 4.76 -1.12
CA SER A 21 -9.64 4.30 -1.48
C SER A 21 -9.72 3.58 -2.82
N GLY A 22 -8.69 3.68 -3.67
CA GLY A 22 -8.56 2.94 -4.91
C GLY A 22 -7.99 1.52 -4.77
N PHE A 23 -7.61 1.09 -3.56
CA PHE A 23 -7.23 -0.29 -3.30
C PHE A 23 -8.45 -1.20 -3.23
N ASP A 24 -8.37 -2.32 -3.95
CA ASP A 24 -9.40 -3.35 -3.95
C ASP A 24 -8.98 -4.51 -3.03
N ILE A 25 -9.94 -5.05 -2.27
CA ILE A 25 -9.91 -6.33 -1.52
C ILE A 25 -8.69 -6.55 -0.63
N TRP A 26 -7.51 -6.81 -1.21
CA TRP A 26 -6.30 -7.18 -0.48
C TRP A 26 -5.02 -6.86 -1.23
N GLY A 27 -4.02 -6.36 -0.49
CA GLY A 27 -2.64 -6.28 -0.90
C GLY A 27 -2.19 -4.86 -1.22
N GLY A 28 -1.02 -4.48 -0.70
CA GLY A 28 -0.40 -3.18 -0.93
C GLY A 28 -0.66 -2.17 0.19
N GLU A 29 -1.73 -2.30 0.96
CA GLU A 29 -2.11 -1.35 2.01
C GLU A 29 -1.09 -1.26 3.14
N ASN A 30 -0.45 -2.39 3.46
CA ASN A 30 0.60 -2.45 4.47
C ASN A 30 1.87 -1.69 4.05
N LEU A 31 2.21 -1.74 2.76
CA LEU A 31 3.35 -1.04 2.18
C LEU A 31 3.04 0.44 2.05
N GLU A 32 1.86 0.80 1.55
CA GLU A 32 1.43 2.19 1.38
C GLU A 32 1.45 2.95 2.71
N LEU A 33 0.84 2.38 3.75
CA LEU A 33 0.83 3.02 5.06
C LEU A 33 2.23 3.05 5.70
N SER A 34 3.11 2.10 5.36
CA SER A 34 4.52 2.15 5.78
C SER A 34 5.26 3.31 5.11
N PHE A 35 5.10 3.49 3.79
CA PHE A 35 5.73 4.58 3.05
C PHE A 35 5.20 5.94 3.49
N LYS A 36 3.88 6.08 3.64
CA LYS A 36 3.25 7.26 4.24
C LYS A 36 3.89 7.60 5.59
N THR A 37 3.96 6.62 6.49
CA THR A 37 4.50 6.87 7.83
C THR A 37 5.95 7.35 7.78
N TRP A 38 6.82 6.67 7.03
CA TRP A 38 8.23 7.04 6.93
C TRP A 38 8.48 8.37 6.20
N MET A 39 7.83 8.57 5.05
CA MET A 39 8.08 9.72 4.19
C MET A 39 7.37 10.99 4.69
N CYS A 40 6.34 10.86 5.53
CA CYS A 40 5.57 11.99 6.07
C CYS A 40 5.95 12.37 7.51
N GLY A 41 7.13 11.96 7.97
CA GLY A 41 7.68 12.37 9.28
C GLY A 41 7.14 11.61 10.50
N GLY A 42 6.59 10.40 10.29
CA GLY A 42 6.30 9.45 11.36
C GLY A 42 7.39 8.39 11.52
N THR A 43 7.23 7.51 12.50
CA THR A 43 8.08 6.34 12.71
C THR A 43 7.25 5.06 12.70
N LEU A 44 7.88 3.96 12.31
CA LEU A 44 7.26 2.64 12.29
C LEU A 44 8.09 1.68 13.15
N GLU A 45 7.50 1.22 14.25
CA GLU A 45 8.21 0.50 15.30
C GLU A 45 7.62 -0.89 15.54
N THR A 46 8.49 -1.84 15.89
CA THR A 46 8.09 -3.18 16.35
C THR A 46 8.40 -3.30 17.82
N ILE A 47 7.37 -3.48 18.65
CA ILE A 47 7.49 -3.49 20.12
C ILE A 47 7.62 -4.94 20.61
N PRO A 48 8.81 -5.42 21.02
CA PRO A 48 9.03 -6.84 21.33
C PRO A 48 8.25 -7.34 22.57
N CYS A 49 7.82 -6.42 23.44
CA CYS A 49 6.98 -6.69 24.59
C CYS A 49 5.50 -6.91 24.24
N SER A 50 5.05 -6.46 23.06
CA SER A 50 3.67 -6.65 22.59
C SER A 50 3.64 -7.81 21.59
N ARG A 51 3.01 -8.93 21.98
CA ARG A 51 3.04 -10.19 21.22
C ARG A 51 1.63 -10.63 20.88
N VAL A 52 1.35 -10.84 19.60
CA VAL A 52 0.08 -11.36 19.09
C VAL A 52 0.38 -12.53 18.15
N GLY A 53 -0.23 -13.69 18.42
CA GLY A 53 -0.14 -14.85 17.54
C GLY A 53 -1.03 -14.67 16.31
N HIS A 54 -0.50 -14.95 15.11
CA HIS A 54 -1.25 -14.91 13.86
C HIS A 54 -1.09 -16.25 13.12
N VAL A 55 -2.21 -16.88 12.76
CA VAL A 55 -2.20 -18.15 12.01
C VAL A 55 -2.08 -17.87 10.53
N TYR A 56 -0.90 -18.16 9.96
CA TYR A 56 -0.69 -18.03 8.52
C TYR A 56 -1.46 -19.11 7.78
N ARG A 57 -2.26 -18.68 6.80
CA ARG A 57 -2.99 -19.57 5.90
C ARG A 57 -2.09 -20.01 4.77
N LYS A 58 -2.23 -21.28 4.33
CA LYS A 58 -1.51 -21.79 3.15
C LYS A 58 -1.99 -21.13 1.85
N ARG A 59 -3.28 -20.79 1.76
CA ARG A 59 -3.92 -20.13 0.61
C ARG A 59 -5.08 -19.24 1.10
N SER A 60 -5.42 -18.22 0.31
CA SER A 60 -6.64 -17.43 0.55
C SER A 60 -7.86 -18.33 0.44
N PRO A 61 -8.79 -18.34 1.42
CA PRO A 61 -10.02 -19.11 1.34
C PRO A 61 -11.06 -18.47 0.40
N TYR A 62 -10.87 -17.20 0.03
CA TYR A 62 -11.81 -16.42 -0.73
C TYR A 62 -11.48 -16.53 -2.22
N LYS A 63 -12.52 -16.75 -3.02
CA LYS A 63 -12.47 -16.62 -4.48
C LYS A 63 -12.91 -15.20 -4.83
N TRP A 64 -12.17 -14.56 -5.71
CA TRP A 64 -12.48 -13.23 -6.21
C TRP A 64 -12.64 -13.33 -7.72
N ASP A 65 -13.77 -12.85 -8.24
CA ASP A 65 -14.07 -12.84 -9.69
C ASP A 65 -13.51 -11.60 -10.40
N VAL A 66 -12.85 -10.72 -9.65
CA VAL A 66 -12.05 -9.62 -10.17
C VAL A 66 -10.68 -10.11 -10.58
N GLY A 67 -10.07 -9.50 -11.60
CA GLY A 67 -8.75 -9.87 -12.15
C GLY A 67 -7.60 -9.80 -11.13
N ASN A 68 -6.36 -9.54 -11.57
CA ASN A 68 -5.23 -9.52 -10.63
C ASN A 68 -5.24 -8.27 -9.73
N VAL A 69 -6.07 -8.30 -8.68
CA VAL A 69 -6.28 -7.23 -7.70
C VAL A 69 -4.97 -6.79 -7.06
N LEU A 70 -4.15 -7.75 -6.64
CA LEU A 70 -2.85 -7.48 -6.03
C LEU A 70 -1.95 -6.67 -6.98
N ARG A 71 -1.88 -7.06 -8.26
CA ARG A 71 -1.09 -6.33 -9.26
C ARG A 71 -1.58 -4.91 -9.43
N ARG A 72 -2.90 -4.69 -9.50
CA ARG A 72 -3.47 -3.34 -9.61
C ARG A 72 -3.08 -2.46 -8.41
N ASN A 73 -3.25 -2.96 -7.19
CA ASN A 73 -2.92 -2.20 -5.98
C ASN A 73 -1.42 -1.86 -5.90
N LEU A 74 -0.55 -2.82 -6.23
CA LEU A 74 0.89 -2.62 -6.20
C LEU A 74 1.38 -1.65 -7.30
N VAL A 75 0.78 -1.67 -8.49
CA VAL A 75 1.08 -0.67 -9.54
C VAL A 75 0.67 0.73 -9.07
N ARG A 76 -0.52 0.89 -8.49
CA ARG A 76 -0.95 2.19 -7.92
C ARG A 76 0.02 2.69 -6.86
N LEU A 77 0.39 1.82 -5.92
CA LEU A 77 1.37 2.12 -4.89
C LEU A 77 2.72 2.54 -5.48
N ALA A 78 3.19 1.83 -6.50
CA ALA A 78 4.46 2.13 -7.16
C ALA A 78 4.44 3.50 -7.85
N GLU A 79 3.36 3.81 -8.56
CA GLU A 79 3.19 5.11 -9.24
C GLU A 79 3.20 6.29 -8.26
N VAL A 80 2.65 6.11 -7.06
CA VAL A 80 2.54 7.19 -6.06
C VAL A 80 3.79 7.34 -5.20
N TRP A 81 4.37 6.23 -4.73
CA TRP A 81 5.35 6.26 -3.63
C TRP A 81 6.77 5.91 -4.04
N LEU A 82 6.98 5.21 -5.17
CA LEU A 82 8.31 4.72 -5.52
C LEU A 82 9.10 5.64 -6.44
N ASP A 83 8.53 6.73 -6.95
CA ASP A 83 9.19 7.65 -7.89
C ASP A 83 9.94 6.88 -8.99
N ASN A 84 11.23 7.18 -9.21
CA ASN A 84 12.07 6.49 -10.19
C ASN A 84 12.33 5.02 -9.85
N TYR A 85 12.15 4.60 -8.60
CA TYR A 85 12.28 3.19 -8.21
C TYR A 85 11.12 2.32 -8.72
N LYS A 86 10.00 2.91 -9.15
CA LYS A 86 8.89 2.16 -9.74
C LYS A 86 9.32 1.36 -10.96
N GLU A 87 10.33 1.83 -11.70
CA GLU A 87 10.88 1.16 -12.87
C GLU A 87 11.34 -0.27 -12.56
N TYR A 88 12.01 -0.48 -11.42
CA TYR A 88 12.45 -1.81 -11.01
C TYR A 88 11.30 -2.77 -10.75
N TYR A 89 10.18 -2.26 -10.21
CA TYR A 89 8.98 -3.06 -10.01
C TYR A 89 8.29 -3.37 -11.33
N LEU A 90 8.06 -2.35 -12.17
CA LEU A 90 7.37 -2.48 -13.46
C LEU A 90 8.10 -3.41 -14.43
N GLN A 91 9.44 -3.34 -14.48
CA GLN A 91 10.26 -4.26 -15.28
C GLN A 91 10.05 -5.72 -14.86
N ARG A 92 9.99 -6.00 -13.55
CA ARG A 92 9.82 -7.39 -13.05
C ARG A 92 8.47 -8.00 -13.38
N ILE A 93 7.44 -7.17 -13.57
CA ILE A 93 6.08 -7.63 -13.88
C ILE A 93 5.77 -7.57 -15.38
N ASN A 94 6.77 -7.29 -16.24
CA ASN A 94 6.61 -7.04 -17.68
C ASN A 94 5.45 -6.08 -17.96
N HIS A 95 5.39 -4.98 -17.22
CA HIS A 95 4.36 -3.96 -17.42
C HIS A 95 4.93 -2.87 -18.32
N ASP A 96 4.78 -3.07 -19.64
CA ASP A 96 5.19 -2.07 -20.62
C ASP A 96 4.46 -0.75 -20.37
N LYS A 97 5.21 0.35 -20.39
CA LYS A 97 4.70 1.71 -20.35
C LYS A 97 3.96 2.04 -21.65
N VAL A 98 2.88 1.34 -21.95
CA VAL A 98 1.85 1.94 -22.78
C VAL A 98 1.34 3.10 -21.95
N CYS A 99 1.50 4.34 -22.45
CA CYS A 99 1.11 5.59 -21.82
C CYS A 99 -0.32 5.56 -21.28
N MET A 100 -0.55 4.94 -20.13
CA MET A 100 -1.64 5.32 -19.26
C MET A 100 -1.14 6.58 -18.58
N HIS A 101 -1.45 7.72 -19.19
CA HIS A 101 -1.80 8.88 -18.40
C HIS A 101 -2.94 8.45 -17.48
N ILE A 102 -2.61 7.82 -16.34
CA ILE A 102 -3.51 7.72 -15.23
C ILE A 102 -3.69 9.18 -14.83
N THR A 103 -4.78 9.78 -15.31
CA THR A 103 -5.35 10.97 -14.72
C THR A 103 -5.75 10.58 -13.31
N TYR A 104 -4.77 10.59 -12.41
CA TYR A 104 -5.08 10.63 -11.00
C TYR A 104 -5.90 11.90 -10.81
N SER A 105 -7.18 11.74 -10.46
CA SER A 105 -7.91 12.80 -9.79
C SER A 105 -7.00 13.26 -8.66
N GLN A 106 -6.42 14.46 -8.81
CA GLN A 106 -5.46 15.02 -7.86
C GLN A 106 -6.07 15.23 -6.46
N ASN A 107 -7.36 14.93 -6.28
CA ASN A 107 -8.10 15.16 -5.04
C ASN A 107 -8.06 14.00 -4.03
N THR A 108 -7.53 12.82 -4.36
CA THR A 108 -7.61 11.65 -3.44
C THR A 108 -6.24 11.19 -2.90
N ILE A 109 -5.13 11.58 -3.54
CA ILE A 109 -3.79 11.14 -3.11
C ILE A 109 -3.09 12.29 -2.41
N ILE A 110 -3.13 12.24 -1.08
CA ILE A 110 -2.37 13.15 -0.23
C ILE A 110 -0.93 12.63 -0.21
N ARG A 111 -0.12 13.12 -1.15
CA ARG A 111 1.33 13.02 -1.03
C ARG A 111 1.76 14.11 -0.05
N CYS A 112 2.57 13.74 0.94
CA CYS A 112 3.10 14.72 1.89
C CYS A 112 4.14 15.57 1.17
N VAL A 113 3.73 16.78 0.79
CA VAL A 113 4.60 17.85 0.27
C VAL A 113 4.62 18.95 1.32
#